data_AF-A0AAV6GP54-F1
#
_entry.id   AF-A0AAV6GP54-F1
#
_cell.length_a   1.000
_cell.length_b   1.000
_cell.length_c   1.000
_cell.angle_alpha   90.00
_cell.angle_beta   90.00
_cell.angle_gamma   90.00
#
_symmetry.space_group_name_H-M   'P 1'
#
loop_
_entity.id
_entity.type
_entity.pdbx_description
1 polymer ?
#
loop_
_entity_poly.entity_id
_entity_poly.type
_entity_poly.pdbx_seq_one_letter_code
_entity_poly.pdbx_strand_id
1 'polypeptide(L)'
;MWNMFLIVVTLLALHRTDSIDIDPPERVRFKSTNLQNVVVWNPGMEGTHYSVEYAIYGDEDKTVEGQGLWRPVRHCTWILLNSCDLSDQTHKLDEIYYARVRAMRDSAVISNWTMTRFEPRSDAALGPPHFTLHTSGNSLDIYLKGPMRWKNKYMKKERPMKKYN
;
A
#
# COMPACT_ATOMS: atom_id res chain seq x y z
N MET A 1 -29.86 49.23 27.85
CA MET A 1 -28.94 48.92 26.73
C MET A 1 -27.86 47.90 27.16
N TRP A 2 -28.26 46.75 27.72
CA TRP A 2 -27.32 45.72 28.19
C TRP A 2 -27.71 44.30 27.74
N ASN A 3 -28.94 44.12 27.23
CA ASN A 3 -29.44 42.83 26.75
C ASN A 3 -29.09 42.50 25.30
N MET A 4 -28.53 43.45 24.52
CA MET A 4 -28.20 43.20 23.11
C MET A 4 -26.80 42.62 22.91
N PHE A 5 -25.88 42.83 23.85
CA PHE A 5 -24.50 42.29 23.79
C PHE A 5 -24.43 40.80 24.16
N LEU A 6 -25.37 40.29 24.97
CA LEU A 6 -25.42 38.87 25.37
C LEU A 6 -25.89 37.94 24.23
N ILE A 7 -26.67 38.47 23.27
CA ILE A 7 -27.18 37.70 22.13
C ILE A 7 -26.08 37.45 21.08
N VAL A 8 -25.14 38.40 20.92
CA VAL A 8 -24.03 38.26 19.96
C VAL A 8 -22.96 37.28 20.46
N VAL A 9 -22.70 37.25 21.78
CA VAL A 9 -21.74 36.31 22.39
C VAL A 9 -22.26 34.86 22.38
N THR A 10 -23.59 34.66 22.44
CA THR A 10 -24.21 33.32 22.37
C THR A 10 -24.29 32.77 20.94
N LEU A 11 -24.37 33.62 19.91
CA LEU A 11 -24.34 33.19 18.50
C LEU A 11 -22.94 32.78 18.01
N LEU A 12 -21.86 33.29 18.62
CA LEU A 12 -20.48 32.86 18.32
C LEU A 12 -20.10 31.52 19.00
N ALA A 13 -20.89 31.06 19.97
CA ALA A 13 -20.61 29.83 20.72
C ALA A 13 -21.29 28.56 20.14
N LEU A 14 -22.06 28.68 19.04
CA LEU A 14 -22.81 27.56 18.45
C LEU A 14 -22.45 27.23 16.99
N HIS A 15 -21.25 27.58 16.53
CA HIS A 15 -20.65 26.89 15.39
C HIS A 15 -19.70 25.80 15.88
N ARG A 16 -20.25 24.78 16.57
CA ARG A 16 -19.65 23.45 16.48
C ARG A 16 -20.00 22.93 15.10
N THR A 17 -19.12 23.18 14.14
CA THR A 17 -19.03 22.26 13.00
C THR A 17 -18.57 20.95 13.60
N ASP A 18 -19.47 19.97 13.75
CA ASP A 18 -19.04 18.58 13.87
C ASP A 18 -18.18 18.32 12.63
N SER A 19 -16.87 18.33 12.82
CA SER A 19 -15.97 17.81 11.80
C SER A 19 -16.37 16.36 11.62
N ILE A 20 -16.95 16.04 10.46
CA ILE A 20 -17.15 14.64 10.07
C ILE A 20 -15.74 14.07 9.98
N ASP A 21 -15.33 13.35 11.03
CA ASP A 21 -14.05 12.67 11.07
C ASP A 21 -14.21 11.29 10.44
N ILE A 22 -13.20 10.85 9.71
CA ILE A 22 -13.17 9.52 9.10
C ILE A 22 -11.98 8.76 9.66
N ASP A 23 -12.27 7.59 10.19
CA ASP A 23 -11.24 6.76 10.81
C ASP A 23 -10.16 6.37 9.78
N PRO A 24 -8.87 6.45 10.16
CA PRO A 24 -7.79 5.94 9.33
C PRO A 24 -7.94 4.44 9.02
N PRO A 25 -7.49 3.97 7.85
CA PRO A 25 -7.54 2.56 7.50
C PRO A 25 -6.82 1.69 8.55
N GLU A 26 -7.45 0.60 8.98
CA GLU A 26 -6.87 -0.32 9.95
C GLU A 26 -6.20 -1.52 9.29
N ARG A 27 -5.27 -2.15 10.02
CA ARG A 27 -4.55 -3.38 9.60
C ARG A 27 -3.90 -3.26 8.23
N VAL A 28 -3.40 -2.07 7.90
CA VAL A 28 -2.60 -1.83 6.70
C VAL A 28 -1.34 -2.69 6.76
N ARG A 29 -1.14 -3.53 5.75
CA ARG A 29 0.03 -4.41 5.65
C ARG A 29 0.31 -4.84 4.23
N PHE A 30 1.53 -5.25 3.96
CA PHE A 30 1.86 -5.93 2.71
C PHE A 30 1.45 -7.40 2.74
N LYS A 31 0.93 -7.89 1.62
CA LYS A 31 0.86 -9.30 1.22
C LYS A 31 1.79 -9.46 0.03
N SER A 32 2.85 -10.24 0.20
CA SER A 32 3.84 -10.45 -0.85
C SER A 32 4.09 -11.93 -1.07
N THR A 33 3.99 -12.37 -2.33
CA THR A 33 4.42 -13.71 -2.75
C THR A 33 5.11 -13.58 -4.09
N ASN A 34 6.32 -14.13 -4.21
CA ASN A 34 7.12 -14.02 -5.44
C ASN A 34 7.33 -12.57 -5.92
N LEU A 35 7.38 -11.58 -5.02
CA LEU A 35 7.43 -10.14 -5.34
C LEU A 35 6.21 -9.57 -6.07
N GLN A 36 5.08 -10.30 -6.08
CA GLN A 36 3.78 -9.66 -6.27
C GLN A 36 3.40 -9.02 -4.93
N ASN A 37 3.53 -7.70 -4.84
CA ASN A 37 3.48 -6.95 -3.59
C ASN A 37 2.20 -6.12 -3.55
N VAL A 38 1.25 -6.53 -2.72
CA VAL A 38 -0.05 -5.88 -2.60
C VAL A 38 -0.21 -5.34 -1.19
N VAL A 39 -0.48 -4.05 -1.04
CA VAL A 39 -0.87 -3.47 0.24
C VAL A 39 -2.36 -3.70 0.43
N VAL A 40 -2.77 -4.17 1.61
CA VAL A 40 -4.16 -4.46 1.96
C VAL A 40 -4.53 -3.84 3.30
N TRP A 41 -5.80 -3.51 3.48
CA TRP A 41 -6.34 -2.95 4.73
C TRP A 41 -7.79 -3.42 4.99
N ASN A 42 -8.27 -3.20 6.21
CA ASN A 42 -9.68 -3.42 6.53
C ASN A 42 -10.55 -2.41 5.76
N PRO A 43 -11.65 -2.83 5.13
CA PRO A 43 -12.59 -1.90 4.53
C PRO A 43 -13.26 -1.04 5.61
N GLY A 44 -13.50 0.23 5.28
CA GLY A 44 -14.29 1.16 6.08
C GLY A 44 -15.77 1.07 5.73
N MET A 45 -16.51 2.12 6.02
CA MET A 45 -17.92 2.23 5.62
C MET A 45 -18.07 2.19 4.10
N GLU A 46 -19.25 1.79 3.64
CA GLU A 46 -19.60 1.85 2.23
C GLU A 46 -19.44 3.28 1.66
N GLY A 47 -18.92 3.36 0.44
CA GLY A 47 -18.59 4.62 -0.23
C GLY A 47 -17.27 5.28 0.22
N THR A 48 -16.51 4.65 1.12
CA THR A 48 -15.17 5.13 1.48
C THR A 48 -14.19 4.92 0.33
N HIS A 49 -13.50 5.99 -0.06
CA HIS A 49 -12.41 5.94 -1.04
C HIS A 49 -11.05 5.93 -0.34
N TYR A 50 -10.03 5.45 -1.03
CA TYR A 50 -8.68 5.35 -0.50
C TYR A 50 -7.66 5.96 -1.46
N SER A 51 -6.61 6.54 -0.88
CA SER A 51 -5.40 6.92 -1.63
C SER A 51 -4.19 6.25 -1.01
N VAL A 52 -3.28 5.78 -1.86
CA VAL A 52 -2.05 5.08 -1.45
C VAL A 52 -0.82 5.84 -1.92
N GLU A 53 0.15 5.97 -1.03
CA GLU A 53 1.48 6.49 -1.33
C GLU A 53 2.55 5.50 -0.88
N TYR A 54 3.73 5.58 -1.48
CA TYR A 54 4.89 4.79 -1.10
C TYR A 54 6.14 5.66 -0.96
N ALA A 55 7.08 5.19 -0.15
CA ALA A 55 8.41 5.76 0.00
C ALA A 55 9.46 4.66 0.03
N ILE A 56 10.69 5.02 -0.31
CA ILE A 56 11.87 4.16 -0.21
C ILE A 56 12.70 4.70 0.95
N TYR A 57 13.18 3.82 1.82
CA TYR A 57 14.02 4.21 2.94
C TYR A 57 15.28 4.95 2.47
N GLY A 58 15.57 6.09 3.08
CA GLY A 58 16.69 6.94 2.70
C GLY A 58 16.41 7.91 1.55
N ASP A 59 15.27 7.80 0.86
CA ASP A 59 14.85 8.83 -0.09
C ASP A 59 14.21 10.01 0.67
N GLU A 60 14.80 11.19 0.53
CA GLU A 60 14.35 12.42 1.19
C GLU A 60 13.70 13.40 0.21
N ASP A 61 12.71 14.15 0.71
CA ASP A 61 12.15 15.29 0.01
C ASP A 61 13.15 16.45 0.04
N LYS A 62 13.54 16.94 -1.14
CA LYS A 62 14.50 18.05 -1.26
C LYS A 62 13.92 19.40 -0.86
N THR A 63 12.59 19.48 -0.72
CA THR A 63 11.87 20.72 -0.40
C THR A 63 11.57 20.85 1.09
N VAL A 64 11.57 19.73 1.84
CA VAL A 64 11.26 19.69 3.26
C VAL A 64 12.31 18.84 3.98
N GLU A 65 13.19 19.49 4.73
CA GLU A 65 14.27 18.83 5.46
C GLU A 65 13.72 17.81 6.47
N GLY A 66 14.30 16.60 6.47
CA GLY A 66 13.90 15.52 7.38
C GLY A 66 12.63 14.78 7.00
N GLN A 67 12.00 15.08 5.85
CA GLN A 67 10.83 14.36 5.36
C GLN A 67 11.22 13.31 4.31
N GLY A 68 10.67 12.10 4.44
CA GLY A 68 10.80 11.07 3.40
C GLY A 68 10.04 11.43 2.12
N LEU A 69 10.58 11.07 0.95
CA LEU A 69 9.97 11.33 -0.35
C LEU A 69 8.80 10.38 -0.63
N TRP A 70 7.60 10.84 -0.28
CA TRP A 70 6.34 10.13 -0.55
C TRP A 70 5.87 10.32 -1.99
N ARG A 71 5.49 9.22 -2.63
CA ARG A 71 5.10 9.19 -4.04
C ARG A 71 3.68 8.63 -4.18
N PRO A 72 2.75 9.34 -4.84
CA PRO A 72 1.41 8.82 -5.08
C PRO A 72 1.42 7.64 -6.05
N VAL A 73 0.68 6.60 -5.69
CA VAL A 73 0.43 5.46 -6.58
C VAL A 73 -0.80 5.81 -7.42
N ARG A 74 -0.57 6.32 -8.64
CA ARG A 74 -1.62 6.93 -9.48
C ARG A 74 -2.85 6.05 -9.70
N HIS A 75 -2.67 4.73 -9.87
CA HIS A 75 -3.79 3.79 -10.05
C HIS A 75 -4.50 3.42 -8.75
N CYS A 76 -4.03 3.93 -7.61
CA CYS A 76 -4.59 3.75 -6.29
C CYS A 76 -4.89 5.08 -5.61
N THR A 77 -5.18 6.12 -6.40
CA THR A 77 -5.72 7.39 -5.92
C THR A 77 -7.24 7.35 -6.07
N TRP A 78 -7.96 7.64 -4.97
CA TRP A 78 -9.43 7.67 -4.95
C TRP A 78 -10.08 6.34 -5.40
N ILE A 79 -9.62 5.21 -4.85
CA ILE A 79 -10.17 3.88 -5.16
C ILE A 79 -11.15 3.38 -4.10
N LEU A 80 -12.15 2.61 -4.51
CA LEU A 80 -13.08 1.94 -3.58
C LEU A 80 -12.51 0.61 -3.04
N LEU A 81 -11.49 0.04 -3.70
CA LEU A 81 -10.89 -1.22 -3.27
C LEU A 81 -10.08 -1.03 -2.00
N ASN A 82 -10.08 -2.04 -1.14
CA ASN A 82 -9.30 -2.10 0.10
C ASN A 82 -7.89 -2.72 -0.08
N SER A 83 -7.38 -2.67 -1.31
CA SER A 83 -6.07 -3.18 -1.68
C SER A 83 -5.48 -2.42 -2.85
N CYS A 84 -4.15 -2.35 -2.92
CA CYS A 84 -3.42 -1.73 -4.01
C CYS A 84 -2.18 -2.55 -4.37
N ASP A 85 -2.00 -2.83 -5.67
CA ASP A 85 -0.80 -3.49 -6.19
C ASP A 85 0.34 -2.48 -6.32
N LEU A 86 1.43 -2.71 -5.58
CA LEU A 86 2.65 -1.91 -5.55
C LEU A 86 3.85 -2.67 -6.15
N SER A 87 3.63 -3.76 -6.88
CA SER A 87 4.69 -4.64 -7.36
C SER A 87 5.70 -3.89 -8.24
N ASP A 88 5.24 -2.99 -9.11
CA ASP A 88 6.12 -2.17 -9.94
C ASP A 88 7.00 -1.22 -9.12
N GLN A 89 6.49 -0.70 -8.01
CA GLN A 89 7.17 0.26 -7.14
C GLN A 89 8.13 -0.43 -6.16
N THR A 90 7.85 -1.69 -5.77
CA THR A 90 8.46 -2.33 -4.59
C THR A 90 9.20 -3.65 -4.87
N HIS A 91 9.64 -3.88 -6.12
CA HIS A 91 10.22 -5.17 -6.54
C HIS A 91 11.74 -5.34 -6.31
N LYS A 92 12.48 -4.31 -5.89
CA LYS A 92 13.93 -4.44 -5.67
C LYS A 92 14.19 -5.09 -4.31
N LEU A 93 14.99 -6.15 -4.28
CA LEU A 93 15.22 -6.93 -3.05
C LEU A 93 16.04 -6.19 -1.98
N ASP A 94 16.87 -5.24 -2.39
CA ASP A 94 17.86 -4.59 -1.53
C ASP A 94 17.37 -3.24 -0.97
N GLU A 95 16.09 -2.93 -1.20
CA GLU A 95 15.44 -1.71 -0.72
C GLU A 95 14.52 -2.02 0.46
N ILE A 96 14.28 -1.02 1.30
CA ILE A 96 13.23 -1.04 2.32
C ILE A 96 12.15 -0.06 1.89
N TYR A 97 10.91 -0.52 1.84
CA TYR A 97 9.77 0.27 1.39
C TYR A 97 8.84 0.61 2.55
N TYR A 98 8.16 1.74 2.40
CA TYR A 98 7.00 2.12 3.19
C TYR A 98 5.81 2.33 2.27
N ALA A 99 4.63 1.95 2.73
CA ALA A 99 3.37 2.35 2.11
C ALA A 99 2.48 3.01 3.15
N ARG A 100 1.72 4.02 2.75
CA ARG A 100 0.71 4.64 3.58
C ARG A 100 -0.62 4.75 2.84
N VAL A 101 -1.71 4.58 3.58
CA VAL A 101 -3.08 4.62 3.05
C VAL A 101 -3.89 5.58 3.91
N ARG A 102 -4.75 6.38 3.28
CA ARG A 102 -5.76 7.19 3.97
C ARG A 102 -7.13 6.96 3.37
N ALA A 103 -8.15 7.11 4.20
CA ALA A 103 -9.55 7.08 3.81
C ALA A 103 -10.02 8.49 3.41
N MET A 104 -10.99 8.56 2.50
CA MET A 104 -11.55 9.80 1.97
C MET A 104 -13.06 9.61 1.73
N ARG A 105 -13.86 10.65 2.01
CA ARG A 105 -15.30 10.69 1.73
C ARG A 105 -15.70 12.09 1.24
N ASP A 106 -16.66 12.16 0.33
CA ASP A 106 -17.30 13.40 -0.16
C ASP A 106 -16.32 14.53 -0.52
N SER A 107 -15.20 14.17 -1.17
CA SER A 107 -14.08 15.03 -1.62
C SER A 107 -13.34 15.88 -0.57
N ALA A 108 -13.95 16.18 0.58
CA ALA A 108 -13.41 17.10 1.60
C ALA A 108 -13.01 16.40 2.90
N VAL A 109 -13.57 15.23 3.21
CA VAL A 109 -13.30 14.51 4.45
C VAL A 109 -12.16 13.52 4.21
N ILE A 110 -11.05 13.65 4.95
CA ILE A 110 -9.84 12.83 4.81
C ILE A 110 -9.35 12.35 6.17
N SER A 111 -8.91 11.09 6.26
CA SER A 111 -8.30 10.55 7.47
C SER A 111 -6.82 10.91 7.58
N ASN A 112 -6.26 10.70 8.77
CA ASN A 112 -4.82 10.52 8.92
C ASN A 112 -4.31 9.34 8.08
N TRP A 113 -3.01 9.34 7.80
CA TRP A 113 -2.33 8.24 7.10
C TRP A 113 -2.03 7.08 8.06
N THR A 114 -2.35 5.87 7.65
CA THR A 114 -1.84 4.64 8.30
C THR A 114 -0.73 4.05 7.46
N MET A 115 0.42 3.76 8.08
CA MET A 115 1.65 3.32 7.40
C MET A 115 2.00 1.86 7.71
N THR A 116 2.63 1.18 6.76
CA THR A 116 3.28 -0.13 6.92
C THR A 116 4.67 -0.11 6.28
N ARG A 117 5.58 -0.91 6.83
CA ARG A 117 6.93 -1.16 6.30
C ARG A 117 6.98 -2.49 5.54
N PHE A 118 7.91 -2.63 4.60
CA PHE A 118 8.11 -3.85 3.82
C PHE A 118 9.56 -3.98 3.31
N GLU A 119 10.17 -5.12 3.59
CA GLU A 119 11.48 -5.54 3.08
C GLU A 119 11.31 -6.76 2.16
N PRO A 120 11.42 -6.63 0.82
CA PRO A 120 11.07 -7.73 -0.07
C PRO A 120 11.96 -8.97 0.07
N ARG A 121 13.21 -8.81 0.55
CA ARG A 121 14.14 -9.93 0.77
C ARG A 121 13.72 -10.83 1.94
N SER A 122 13.18 -10.25 3.00
CA SER A 122 12.84 -10.92 4.27
C SER A 122 11.33 -11.20 4.37
N ASP A 123 10.49 -10.26 3.94
CA ASP A 123 9.03 -10.33 4.12
C ASP A 123 8.30 -11.04 2.99
N ALA A 124 8.87 -11.12 1.78
CA ALA A 124 8.20 -11.75 0.64
C ALA A 124 8.19 -13.28 0.78
N ALA A 125 6.99 -13.87 0.73
CA ALA A 125 6.85 -15.32 0.72
C ALA A 125 7.32 -15.91 -0.62
N LEU A 126 7.91 -17.10 -0.55
CA LEU A 126 8.19 -17.90 -1.73
C LEU A 126 6.94 -18.69 -2.09
N GLY A 127 6.45 -18.51 -3.32
CA GLY A 127 5.39 -19.33 -3.87
C GLY A 127 5.88 -20.75 -4.17
N PRO A 128 4.96 -21.66 -4.53
CA PRO A 128 5.33 -23.02 -4.91
C PRO A 128 6.23 -23.03 -6.15
N PRO A 129 7.08 -24.07 -6.31
CA PRO A 129 7.78 -24.31 -7.57
C PRO A 129 6.79 -24.76 -8.65
N HIS A 130 7.20 -24.62 -9.91
CA HIS A 130 6.50 -25.21 -11.05
C HIS A 130 7.09 -26.58 -11.34
N PHE A 131 6.25 -27.60 -11.53
CA PHE A 131 6.67 -28.96 -11.89
C PHE A 131 6.25 -29.30 -13.31
N THR A 132 7.12 -30.01 -14.03
CA THR A 132 6.81 -30.60 -15.33
C THR A 132 7.12 -32.08 -15.25
N LEU A 133 6.18 -32.91 -15.69
CA LEU A 133 6.32 -34.37 -15.67
C LEU A 133 6.54 -34.87 -17.09
N HIS A 134 7.46 -35.82 -17.25
CA HIS A 134 7.71 -36.48 -18.52
C HIS A 134 7.78 -37.99 -18.28
N THR A 135 6.95 -38.76 -18.99
CA THR A 135 6.94 -40.23 -18.87
C THR A 135 7.73 -40.82 -20.02
N SER A 136 8.64 -41.74 -19.72
CA SER A 136 9.45 -42.46 -20.70
C SER A 136 9.50 -43.93 -20.34
N GLY A 137 8.73 -44.76 -21.06
CA GLY A 137 8.55 -46.19 -20.73
C GLY A 137 7.90 -46.35 -19.34
N ASN A 138 8.62 -47.02 -18.43
CA ASN A 138 8.23 -47.21 -17.02
C ASN A 138 8.83 -46.16 -16.07
N SER A 139 9.50 -45.14 -16.60
CA SER A 139 10.11 -44.05 -15.83
C SER A 139 9.25 -42.78 -15.87
N LEU A 140 9.25 -42.06 -14.75
CA LEU A 140 8.64 -40.73 -14.61
C LEU A 140 9.72 -39.72 -14.24
N ASP A 141 10.07 -38.86 -15.19
CA ASP A 141 10.99 -37.73 -14.97
C ASP A 141 10.22 -36.53 -14.41
N ILE A 142 10.72 -35.97 -13.31
CA ILE A 142 10.12 -34.82 -12.63
C ILE A 142 11.07 -33.64 -12.72
N TYR A 143 10.68 -32.61 -13.47
CA TYR A 143 11.44 -31.37 -13.60
C TYR A 143 10.87 -30.31 -12.67
N LEU A 144 11.70 -29.80 -11.77
CA LEU A 144 11.35 -28.73 -10.84
C LEU A 144 11.96 -27.40 -11.28
N LYS A 145 11.12 -26.39 -11.44
CA LYS A 145 11.51 -24.99 -11.64
C LYS A 145 11.13 -24.20 -10.40
N GLY A 146 12.12 -23.58 -9.75
CA GLY A 146 11.89 -22.79 -8.53
C GLY A 146 10.94 -21.60 -8.74
N PRO A 147 10.46 -20.99 -7.66
CA PRO A 147 9.58 -19.83 -7.73
C PRO A 147 10.22 -18.68 -8.52
N MET A 148 9.41 -18.13 -9.42
CA MET A 148 9.80 -17.04 -10.31
C MET A 148 9.25 -15.73 -9.78
N ARG A 149 10.03 -14.66 -9.88
CA ARG A 149 9.56 -13.31 -9.54
C ARG A 149 8.35 -12.94 -10.40
N TRP A 150 7.46 -12.14 -9.82
CA TRP A 150 6.39 -11.47 -10.53
C TRP A 150 6.95 -10.74 -11.75
N LYS A 151 6.34 -11.00 -12.90
CA LYS A 151 6.81 -10.51 -14.19
C LYS A 151 6.09 -9.21 -14.51
N ASN A 152 6.81 -8.10 -14.41
CA ASN A 152 6.28 -6.82 -14.88
C ASN A 152 6.42 -6.67 -16.39
N LYS A 153 5.69 -5.70 -16.97
CA LYS A 153 5.71 -5.42 -18.41
C LYS A 153 7.08 -5.00 -18.97
N TYR A 154 8.01 -4.59 -18.10
CA TYR A 154 9.36 -4.17 -18.46
C TYR A 154 10.38 -5.32 -18.39
N MET A 155 10.03 -6.46 -17.80
CA MET A 155 10.91 -7.62 -17.69
C MET A 155 10.95 -8.42 -18.99
N LYS A 156 12.08 -8.32 -19.70
CA LYS A 156 12.35 -9.11 -20.92
C LYS A 156 12.49 -10.61 -20.65
N LYS A 157 12.93 -10.98 -19.45
CA LYS A 157 13.12 -12.38 -19.03
C LYS A 157 12.67 -12.56 -17.60
N GLU A 158 12.13 -13.74 -17.36
CA GLU A 158 11.80 -14.26 -16.05
C GLU A 158 13.03 -14.34 -15.14
N ARG A 159 12.88 -13.96 -13.87
CA ARG A 159 13.98 -13.93 -12.89
C ARG A 159 13.63 -14.81 -11.69
N PRO A 160 14.47 -15.78 -11.31
CA PRO A 160 14.19 -16.61 -10.14
C PRO A 160 14.18 -15.79 -8.84
N MET A 161 13.48 -16.28 -7.82
CA MET A 161 13.48 -15.73 -6.46
C MET A 161 14.80 -15.98 -5.68
N LYS A 162 15.97 -16.03 -6.35
CA LYS A 162 17.27 -16.33 -5.72
C LYS A 162 17.51 -15.44 -4.49
N LYS A 163 17.63 -16.07 -3.31
CA LYS A 163 18.28 -15.46 -2.14
C LYS A 163 19.78 -15.52 -2.37
N TYR A 164 20.44 -14.37 -2.45
CA TYR A 164 21.89 -14.30 -2.30
C TYR A 164 22.16 -14.32 -0.80
N ASN A 165 22.77 -15.41 -0.33
CA ASN A 165 23.33 -15.51 1.02
C ASN A 165 24.56 -14.62 1.13
#